data_AF-A0A399SUC3-F1
#
_entry.id   AF-A0A399SUC3-F1
#
_cell.length_a   1.000
_cell.length_b   1.000
_cell.length_c   1.000
_cell.angle_alpha   90.00
_cell.angle_beta   90.00
_cell.angle_gamma   90.00
#
_symmetry.space_group_name_H-M   'P 1'
#
loop_
_entity.id
_entity.type
_entity.pdbx_description
1 polymer ?
#
loop_
_entity_poly.entity_id
_entity_poly.type
_entity_poly.pdbx_seq_one_letter_code
_entity_poly.pdbx_strand_id
1 'polypeptide(L)'
;MPSLADHAGETNRPHVTLLAADGLGGSADAAVRAVAASAPLPTLRLGGLVVFGVPPRGLVLARQVVVDEELLALHARIHAVVDQAPADPDQDAEAVEVVPHTRPGSWTPHVSLALRLTTEQLGAAVTALGRIDPLDAPAAGLRRWDPRDRTVTELA
;
A
#
# COMPACT_ATOMS: atom_id res chain seq x y z
N MET A 1 -3.70 -21.69 -7.60
CA MET A 1 -3.56 -20.83 -6.40
C MET A 1 -3.99 -19.42 -6.80
N PRO A 2 -4.71 -18.64 -5.96
CA PRO A 2 -5.08 -17.26 -6.30
C PRO A 2 -3.89 -16.30 -6.12
N SER A 3 -2.88 -16.44 -6.99
CA SER A 3 -1.66 -15.64 -6.97
C SER A 3 -1.88 -14.27 -7.60
N LEU A 4 -1.28 -13.22 -7.05
CA LEU A 4 -1.27 -11.90 -7.70
C LEU A 4 -0.31 -11.87 -8.91
N ALA A 5 0.67 -12.77 -8.98
CA ALA A 5 1.53 -12.92 -10.15
C ALA A 5 0.75 -13.31 -11.41
N ASP A 6 -0.37 -14.04 -11.25
CA ASP A 6 -1.23 -14.48 -12.36
C ASP A 6 -2.18 -13.36 -12.83
N HIS A 7 -2.16 -12.18 -12.19
CA HIS A 7 -3.06 -11.07 -12.48
C HIS A 7 -2.26 -9.79 -12.81
N ALA A 8 -1.66 -9.73 -13.98
CA ALA A 8 -0.76 -8.65 -14.43
C ALA A 8 -1.44 -7.31 -14.81
N GLY A 9 -2.70 -7.08 -14.42
CA GLY A 9 -3.37 -5.80 -14.67
C GLY A 9 -2.69 -4.64 -13.94
N GLU A 10 -2.78 -3.42 -14.48
CA GLU A 10 -2.11 -2.23 -13.91
C GLU A 10 -2.45 -1.98 -12.43
N THR A 11 -3.69 -2.29 -12.04
CA THR A 11 -4.20 -2.20 -10.66
C THR A 11 -3.54 -3.20 -9.70
N ASN A 12 -2.89 -4.24 -10.21
CA ASN A 12 -2.25 -5.32 -9.44
C ASN A 12 -0.72 -5.28 -9.47
N ARG A 13 -0.09 -4.23 -10.02
CA ARG A 13 1.36 -4.05 -9.87
C ARG A 13 1.73 -4.13 -8.37
N PRO A 14 2.82 -4.84 -8.00
CA PRO A 14 3.27 -4.92 -6.61
C PRO A 14 3.41 -3.53 -5.99
N HIS A 15 2.80 -3.34 -4.83
CA HIS A 15 2.75 -2.04 -4.16
C HIS A 15 2.73 -2.21 -2.65
N VAL A 16 3.04 -1.12 -1.96
CA VAL A 16 2.87 -0.96 -0.52
C VAL A 16 1.86 0.15 -0.31
N THR A 17 0.80 -0.14 0.43
CA THR A 17 -0.19 0.88 0.79
C THR A 17 0.40 1.82 1.84
N LEU A 18 0.59 3.10 1.50
CA LEU A 18 1.03 4.14 2.43
C LEU A 18 -0.14 4.76 3.21
N LEU A 19 -1.30 4.90 2.56
CA LEU A 19 -2.50 5.50 3.11
C LEU A 19 -3.71 4.92 2.40
N ALA A 20 -4.79 4.64 3.14
CA ALA A 20 -6.11 4.34 2.58
C ALA A 20 -7.14 5.24 3.25
N ALA A 21 -8.15 5.67 2.50
CA ALA A 21 -9.22 6.54 2.98
C ALA A 21 -10.50 6.31 2.17
N ASP A 22 -11.65 6.67 2.74
CA ASP A 22 -12.96 6.51 2.07
C ASP A 22 -13.21 7.54 0.96
N GLY A 23 -12.37 8.57 0.88
CA GLY A 23 -12.30 9.53 -0.22
C GLY A 23 -10.93 10.18 -0.28
N LEU A 24 -10.28 10.13 -1.44
CA LEU A 24 -8.98 10.76 -1.68
C LEU A 24 -8.91 11.24 -3.13
N GLY A 25 -8.52 12.50 -3.34
CA GLY A 25 -8.44 13.14 -4.66
C GLY A 25 -8.22 14.65 -4.54
N GLY A 26 -8.26 15.36 -5.68
CA GLY A 26 -8.22 16.82 -5.71
C GLY A 26 -7.03 17.43 -4.99
N SER A 27 -7.30 18.27 -3.99
CA SER A 27 -6.30 18.94 -3.15
C SER A 27 -5.33 17.97 -2.47
N ALA A 28 -5.79 16.79 -2.06
CA ALA A 28 -4.96 15.76 -1.42
C ALA A 28 -3.95 15.16 -2.42
N ASP A 29 -4.36 14.91 -3.67
CA ASP A 29 -3.44 14.46 -4.72
C ASP A 29 -2.37 15.51 -4.99
N ALA A 30 -2.76 16.78 -5.08
CA ALA A 30 -1.82 17.88 -5.28
C ALA A 30 -0.80 17.98 -4.12
N ALA A 31 -1.26 17.81 -2.87
CA ALA A 31 -0.41 17.82 -1.70
C ALA A 31 0.57 16.64 -1.67
N VAL A 32 0.12 15.43 -2.01
CA VAL A 32 0.99 14.24 -2.09
C VAL A 32 2.01 14.37 -3.22
N ARG A 33 1.64 14.92 -4.38
CA ARG A 33 2.59 15.24 -5.47
C ARG A 33 3.70 16.17 -5.00
N ALA A 34 3.36 17.20 -4.22
CA ALA A 34 4.35 18.13 -3.68
C ALA A 34 5.33 17.43 -2.72
N VAL A 35 4.85 16.51 -1.86
CA VAL A 35 5.71 15.68 -1.01
C VAL A 35 6.64 14.82 -1.85
N ALA A 36 6.11 14.17 -2.88
CA ALA A 36 6.87 13.27 -3.74
C ALA A 36 7.93 14.00 -4.60
N ALA A 37 7.66 15.25 -4.99
CA ALA A 37 8.61 16.10 -5.70
C ALA A 37 9.72 16.67 -4.80
N SER A 38 9.54 16.64 -3.47
CA SER A 38 10.49 17.25 -2.52
C SER A 38 11.74 16.41 -2.27
N ALA A 39 11.70 15.10 -2.53
CA ALA A 39 12.80 14.17 -2.33
C ALA A 39 12.62 12.90 -3.18
N PRO A 40 13.70 12.19 -3.55
CA PRO A 40 13.60 10.88 -4.20
C PRO A 40 12.79 9.89 -3.36
N LEU A 41 12.08 8.97 -4.02
CA LEU A 41 11.41 7.87 -3.33
C LEU A 41 12.44 6.90 -2.74
N PRO A 42 12.21 6.38 -1.52
CA PRO A 42 13.14 5.46 -0.89
C PRO A 42 13.20 4.13 -1.65
N THR A 43 14.34 3.46 -1.57
CA THR A 43 14.44 2.05 -1.96
C THR A 43 13.85 1.21 -0.83
N LEU A 44 12.82 0.43 -1.12
CA LEU A 44 12.22 -0.44 -0.13
C LEU A 44 13.06 -1.71 0.05
N ARG A 45 13.10 -2.25 1.27
CA ARG A 45 13.68 -3.57 1.50
C ARG A 45 12.60 -4.58 1.85
N LEU A 46 12.44 -5.61 1.03
CA LEU A 46 11.50 -6.69 1.27
C LEU A 46 12.14 -7.78 2.13
N GLY A 47 11.64 -7.93 3.35
CA GLY A 47 12.05 -8.93 4.32
C GLY A 47 11.31 -10.26 4.13
N GLY A 48 10.98 -10.92 5.24
CA GLY A 48 10.32 -12.22 5.25
C GLY A 48 8.84 -12.21 4.82
N LEU A 49 8.10 -13.26 5.17
CA LEU A 49 6.66 -13.35 4.95
C LEU A 49 5.88 -12.89 6.18
N VAL A 50 4.75 -12.26 5.91
CA VAL A 50 3.70 -11.96 6.90
C VAL A 50 2.37 -12.51 6.41
N VAL A 51 1.54 -12.92 7.36
CA VAL A 51 0.22 -13.48 7.10
C VAL A 51 -0.82 -12.71 7.89
N PHE A 52 -1.91 -12.34 7.22
CA PHE A 52 -3.06 -11.65 7.83
C PHE A 52 -4.36 -12.38 7.50
N GLY A 53 -5.45 -11.96 8.12
CA GLY A 53 -6.80 -12.48 7.89
C GLY A 53 -7.20 -13.58 8.86
N VAL A 54 -8.41 -14.11 8.67
CA VAL A 54 -9.02 -15.11 9.54
C VAL A 54 -9.40 -16.35 8.71
N PRO A 55 -9.09 -17.58 9.16
CA PRO A 55 -9.47 -18.82 8.48
C PRO A 55 -11.00 -19.07 8.53
N PRO A 56 -11.55 -20.02 7.73
CA PRO A 56 -10.85 -20.96 6.84
C PRO A 56 -10.52 -20.38 5.47
N ARG A 57 -11.06 -19.22 5.11
CA ARG A 57 -10.78 -18.50 3.86
C ARG A 57 -10.66 -17.02 4.17
N GLY A 58 -9.70 -16.36 3.54
CA GLY A 58 -9.46 -14.94 3.77
C GLY A 58 -8.04 -14.62 4.20
N LEU A 59 -7.16 -15.63 4.24
CA LEU A 59 -5.76 -15.40 4.55
C LEU A 59 -5.07 -14.65 3.41
N VAL A 60 -4.24 -13.70 3.80
CA VAL A 60 -3.37 -12.90 2.91
C VAL A 60 -1.95 -13.30 3.19
N LEU A 61 -1.21 -13.65 2.13
CA LEU A 61 0.23 -13.87 2.19
C LEU A 61 0.93 -12.67 1.55
N ALA A 62 1.89 -12.07 2.25
CA ALA A 62 2.59 -10.88 1.78
C ALA A 62 4.08 -10.92 2.13
N ARG A 63 4.89 -10.15 1.39
CA ARG A 63 6.26 -9.81 1.81
C ARG A 63 6.19 -8.66 2.80
N GLN A 64 6.89 -8.81 3.92
CA GLN A 64 7.13 -7.71 4.84
C GLN A 64 8.03 -6.67 4.18
N VAL A 65 7.75 -5.40 4.43
CA VAL A 65 8.64 -4.29 4.07
C VAL A 65 9.37 -3.87 5.35
N VAL A 66 10.70 -3.82 5.30
CA VAL A 66 11.52 -3.33 6.40
C VAL A 66 11.26 -1.84 6.56
N VAL A 67 10.97 -1.46 7.80
CA VAL A 67 10.65 -0.09 8.17
C VAL A 67 11.93 0.62 8.58
N ASP A 68 12.39 1.54 7.75
CA ASP A 68 13.50 2.44 8.04
C ASP A 68 12.99 3.88 8.25
N GLU A 69 13.92 4.77 8.60
CA GLU A 69 13.62 6.17 8.89
C GLU A 69 13.10 6.93 7.67
N GLU A 70 13.61 6.63 6.47
CA GLU A 70 13.19 7.29 5.23
C GLU A 70 11.74 6.95 4.87
N LEU A 71 11.36 5.67 4.98
CA LEU A 71 10.01 5.22 4.74
C LEU A 71 9.03 5.78 5.79
N LEU A 72 9.42 5.78 7.08
CA LEU A 72 8.60 6.37 8.14
C LEU A 72 8.41 7.88 7.93
N ALA A 73 9.46 8.59 7.53
CA ALA A 73 9.39 10.02 7.27
C ALA A 73 8.49 10.34 6.07
N LEU A 74 8.59 9.58 4.98
CA LEU A 74 7.69 9.71 3.82
C LEU A 74 6.23 9.44 4.22
N HIS A 75 5.99 8.35 4.94
CA HIS A 75 4.66 7.95 5.43
C HIS A 75 4.04 9.05 6.30
N ALA A 76 4.78 9.54 7.30
CA ALA A 76 4.31 10.59 8.19
C ALA A 76 4.00 11.90 7.44
N ARG A 77 4.86 12.31 6.49
CA ARG A 77 4.62 13.52 5.67
C ARG A 77 3.36 13.38 4.82
N ILE A 78 3.14 12.22 4.19
CA ILE A 78 1.93 11.97 3.38
C ILE A 78 0.68 12.10 4.25
N HIS A 79 0.64 11.47 5.42
CA HIS A 79 -0.51 11.59 6.33
C HIS A 79 -0.72 13.04 6.78
N ALA A 80 0.34 13.75 7.15
CA ALA A 80 0.25 15.14 7.59
C ALA A 80 -0.33 16.07 6.52
N VAL A 81 0.10 15.94 5.25
CA VAL A 81 -0.42 16.81 4.19
C VAL A 81 -1.84 16.43 3.77
N VAL A 82 -2.22 15.15 3.89
CA VAL A 82 -3.60 14.70 3.61
C VAL A 82 -4.55 15.18 4.71
N ASP A 83 -4.17 15.10 5.98
CA ASP A 83 -4.98 15.62 7.09
C ASP A 83 -5.17 17.15 7.01
N GLN A 84 -4.23 17.86 6.38
CA GLN A 84 -4.27 19.32 6.19
C GLN A 84 -4.90 19.74 4.86
N ALA A 85 -5.15 18.81 3.94
CA ALA A 85 -5.69 19.14 2.64
C ALA A 85 -7.12 19.69 2.79
N PRO A 86 -7.45 20.85 2.20
CA PRO A 86 -8.80 21.37 2.26
C PRO A 86 -9.76 20.41 1.54
N ALA A 87 -10.99 20.31 2.05
CA ALA A 87 -12.07 19.68 1.30
C ALA A 87 -12.21 20.35 -0.08
N ASP A 88 -12.45 19.56 -1.12
CA ASP A 88 -12.71 20.11 -2.47
C ASP A 88 -13.96 21.01 -2.39
N PRO A 89 -14.04 22.12 -3.16
CA PRO A 89 -15.03 23.16 -2.96
C PRO A 89 -16.47 22.77 -3.37
N ASP A 90 -16.70 21.53 -3.81
CA ASP A 90 -18.05 20.97 -3.92
C ASP A 90 -18.61 20.71 -2.51
N GLN A 91 -19.76 21.34 -2.24
CA GLN A 91 -20.18 21.87 -0.93
C GLN A 91 -20.57 20.84 0.16
N ASP A 92 -20.26 19.56 -0.01
CA ASP A 92 -20.54 18.49 0.96
C ASP A 92 -19.31 17.60 1.24
N ALA A 93 -18.11 18.02 0.82
CA ALA A 93 -16.90 17.22 1.02
C ALA A 93 -16.49 17.20 2.51
N GLU A 94 -16.73 16.06 3.18
CA GLU A 94 -16.20 15.78 4.51
C GLU A 94 -14.67 15.70 4.51
N ALA A 95 -14.06 15.88 5.68
CA ALA A 95 -12.63 15.68 5.85
C ALA A 95 -12.24 14.25 5.46
N VAL A 96 -11.02 14.07 4.92
CA VAL A 96 -10.52 12.76 4.51
C VAL A 96 -10.43 11.83 5.73
N GLU A 97 -11.33 10.84 5.81
CA GLU A 97 -11.26 9.81 6.84
C GLU A 97 -10.28 8.71 6.42
N VAL A 98 -9.10 8.74 7.03
CA VAL A 98 -8.04 7.75 6.81
C VAL A 98 -8.27 6.49 7.64
N VAL A 99 -8.14 5.34 6.99
CA VAL A 99 -8.28 4.01 7.59
C VAL A 99 -7.27 3.81 8.74
N PRO A 100 -7.74 3.48 9.97
CA PRO A 100 -6.91 3.51 11.17
C PRO A 100 -5.62 2.68 11.13
N HIS A 101 -5.64 1.49 10.53
CA HIS A 101 -4.46 0.60 10.45
C HIS A 101 -3.46 1.01 9.36
N THR A 102 -3.69 2.14 8.68
CA THR A 102 -2.69 2.77 7.80
C THR A 102 -2.08 4.02 8.41
N ARG A 103 -2.56 4.49 9.57
CA ARG A 103 -2.03 5.64 10.31
C ARG A 103 -0.61 5.38 10.83
N PRO A 104 0.23 6.42 10.98
CA PRO A 104 1.52 6.31 11.67
C PRO A 104 1.38 5.63 13.03
N GLY A 105 2.28 4.69 13.33
CA GLY A 105 2.25 3.89 14.57
C GLY A 105 1.32 2.66 14.55
N SER A 106 0.39 2.57 13.60
CA SER A 106 -0.56 1.44 13.46
C SER A 106 -0.38 0.67 12.16
N TRP A 107 0.59 1.05 11.34
CA TRP A 107 0.80 0.55 9.99
C TRP A 107 1.68 -0.69 9.94
N THR A 108 1.22 -1.72 9.22
CA THR A 108 2.05 -2.88 8.85
C THR A 108 2.38 -2.83 7.36
N PRO A 109 3.53 -2.28 6.94
CA PRO A 109 3.87 -2.17 5.53
C PRO A 109 4.20 -3.52 4.93
N HIS A 110 3.54 -3.84 3.82
CA HIS A 110 3.67 -5.12 3.15
C HIS A 110 3.38 -5.01 1.65
N VAL A 111 3.91 -5.96 0.88
CA VAL A 111 3.56 -6.19 -0.53
C VAL A 111 2.78 -7.50 -0.60
N SER A 112 1.49 -7.42 -0.92
CA SER A 112 0.64 -8.61 -1.05
C SER A 112 1.13 -9.52 -2.18
N LEU A 113 1.18 -10.83 -1.93
CA LEU A 113 1.54 -11.87 -2.91
C LEU A 113 0.32 -12.69 -3.33
N ALA A 114 -0.53 -13.05 -2.38
CA ALA A 114 -1.74 -13.84 -2.62
C ALA A 114 -2.82 -13.48 -1.61
N LEU A 115 -4.07 -13.52 -2.06
CA LEU A 115 -5.24 -13.11 -1.29
C LEU A 115 -6.26 -14.25 -1.21
N ARG A 116 -7.10 -14.22 -0.17
CA ARG A 116 -8.24 -15.15 -0.01
C ARG A 116 -7.82 -16.62 0.02
N LEU A 117 -6.65 -16.91 0.60
CA LEU A 117 -6.14 -18.26 0.76
C LEU A 117 -6.88 -19.01 1.87
N THR A 118 -6.97 -20.33 1.71
CA THR A 118 -7.17 -21.26 2.84
C THR A 118 -5.85 -21.60 3.52
N THR A 119 -5.89 -22.28 4.67
CA THR A 119 -4.67 -22.70 5.39
C THR A 119 -3.84 -23.69 4.57
N GLU A 120 -4.48 -24.61 3.86
CA GLU A 120 -3.81 -25.58 2.97
C GLU A 120 -3.14 -24.86 1.79
N GLN A 121 -3.84 -23.88 1.21
CA GLN A 121 -3.29 -23.06 0.12
C GLN A 121 -2.13 -22.18 0.60
N LEU A 122 -2.20 -21.67 1.83
CA LEU A 122 -1.10 -20.94 2.45
C LEU A 122 0.15 -21.83 2.59
N GLY A 123 0.00 -23.05 3.11
CA GLY A 123 1.10 -24.01 3.21
C GLY A 123 1.73 -24.34 1.85
N ALA A 124 0.88 -24.57 0.84
CA ALA A 124 1.32 -24.78 -0.54
C ALA A 124 2.05 -23.55 -1.12
N ALA A 125 1.55 -22.34 -0.85
CA ALA A 125 2.17 -21.09 -1.32
C ALA A 125 3.56 -20.88 -0.70
N VAL A 126 3.70 -21.09 0.62
CA VAL A 126 4.99 -20.98 1.32
C VAL A 126 5.98 -22.01 0.78
N THR A 127 5.52 -23.24 0.53
CA THR A 127 6.35 -24.30 -0.07
C THR A 127 6.82 -23.91 -1.48
N ALA A 128 5.93 -23.35 -2.29
CA ALA A 128 6.23 -22.92 -3.66
C ALA A 128 7.21 -21.73 -3.72
N LEU A 129 7.16 -20.81 -2.74
CA LEU A 129 8.11 -19.69 -2.66
C LEU A 129 9.53 -20.13 -2.30
N GLY A 130 9.67 -21.25 -1.58
CA GLY A 130 10.97 -21.80 -1.21
C GLY A 130 11.80 -20.86 -0.33
N ARG A 131 13.08 -20.71 -0.64
CA ARG A 131 13.99 -19.81 0.09
C ARG A 131 13.65 -18.35 -0.23
N ILE A 132 13.49 -17.55 0.82
CA ILE A 132 13.11 -16.14 0.73
C ILE A 132 14.26 -15.30 1.27
N ASP A 133 15.04 -14.74 0.35
CA ASP A 133 16.11 -13.81 0.67
C ASP A 133 15.59 -12.36 0.73
N PRO A 134 16.24 -11.49 1.53
CA PRO A 134 16.01 -10.06 1.48
C PRO A 134 16.22 -9.52 0.05
N LEU A 135 15.37 -8.58 -0.36
CA LEU A 135 15.41 -7.98 -1.68
C LEU A 135 15.29 -6.46 -1.56
N ASP A 136 16.26 -5.73 -2.11
CA ASP A 136 16.11 -4.30 -2.32
C ASP A 136 15.22 -4.06 -3.56
N ALA A 137 14.20 -3.22 -3.39
CA ALA A 137 13.13 -2.97 -4.33
C ALA A 137 12.94 -1.46 -4.50
N PRO A 138 13.60 -0.84 -5.50
CA PRO A 138 13.43 0.57 -5.79
C PRO A 138 11.97 0.90 -6.08
N ALA A 139 11.43 1.93 -5.42
CA ALA A 139 10.07 2.38 -5.67
C ALA A 139 9.97 2.98 -7.08
N ALA A 140 9.07 2.44 -7.90
CA ALA A 140 8.89 2.88 -9.28
C ALA A 140 8.06 4.17 -9.43
N GLY A 141 7.39 4.58 -8.36
CA GLY A 141 6.48 5.73 -8.37
C GLY A 141 5.50 5.69 -7.20
N LEU A 142 4.68 6.73 -7.11
CA LEU A 142 3.53 6.80 -6.21
C LEU A 142 2.26 6.91 -7.04
N ARG A 143 1.20 6.24 -6.60
CA ARG A 143 -0.09 6.32 -7.26
C ARG A 143 -1.22 6.24 -6.26
N ARG A 144 -2.36 6.83 -6.62
CA ARG A 144 -3.65 6.59 -5.97
C ARG A 144 -4.45 5.61 -6.82
N TRP A 145 -5.05 4.62 -6.17
CA TRP A 145 -6.03 3.74 -6.79
C TRP A 145 -7.41 4.03 -6.22
N ASP A 146 -8.37 4.29 -7.09
CA ASP A 146 -9.77 4.51 -6.71
C ASP A 146 -10.56 3.20 -6.91
N PRO A 147 -11.10 2.58 -5.84
CA PRO A 147 -11.88 1.35 -5.97
C PRO A 147 -13.26 1.56 -6.61
N ARG A 148 -13.85 2.76 -6.54
CA ARG A 148 -15.18 3.06 -7.09
C ARG A 148 -15.12 3.08 -8.61
N ASP A 149 -14.19 3.86 -9.14
CA ASP A 149 -14.03 4.05 -10.59
C ASP A 149 -12.99 3.09 -11.20
N ARG A 150 -12.27 2.35 -10.35
CA ARG A 150 -11.17 1.43 -10.72
C ARG A 150 -10.06 2.13 -11.49
N THR A 151 -9.82 3.40 -11.19
CA THR A 151 -8.83 4.25 -11.86
C THR A 151 -7.52 4.29 -11.08
N VAL A 152 -6.44 4.52 -11.81
CA VAL A 152 -5.10 4.78 -11.25
C VAL A 152 -4.70 6.20 -11.62
N THR A 153 -4.28 6.96 -10.62
CA THR A 153 -3.73 8.32 -10.79
C THR A 153 -2.27 8.30 -10.35
N GLU A 154 -1.34 8.44 -11.29
CA GLU A 154 0.10 8.54 -11.00
C GLU A 154 0.39 9.87 -10.30
N LEU A 155 1.11 9.83 -9.18
CA LEU A 155 1.46 10.96 -8.31
C LEU A 155 2.95 11.29 -8.37
N ALA A 156 3.82 10.33 -8.70
CA ALA A 156 5.25 10.50 -8.93
C ALA A 156 5.82 9.31 -9.70
#